data_AF-A0A369BPT1-F1
#
_entry.id   AF-A0A369BPT1-F1
#
_cell.length_a   1.000
_cell.length_b   1.000
_cell.length_c   1.000
_cell.angle_alpha   90.00
_cell.angle_beta   90.00
_cell.angle_gamma   90.00
#
_symmetry.space_group_name_H-M   'P 1'
#
loop_
_entity.id
_entity.type
_entity.pdbx_description
1 polymer ?
#
loop_
_entity_poly.entity_id
_entity_poly.type
_entity_poly.pdbx_seq_one_letter_code
_entity_poly.pdbx_strand_id
1 'polypeptide(L)'
;MASNTPNLNLLKKDPVTDGNDTFNIQTMLNDNWDKIDAAVGEVREELHAIEIPYASLTVPGIVQLSNETNGTRENVAATELAMGKVAVQLADKASKTYVDAKPWQKHKLTDDSGRGVDISGTDLDSLFTNGQYFGTSLYNTPVVGNWFYVEVFGYLNTNFCMQRVTVLENSIPTLYMRMRYAGAWGAWSPDLFQSGVNAKISIADAVNAKGVPASANDTWSSIAAKIGQISVSGRFAKGTIISSADTIIVERPNSTQSSVSVVTYIGLTFMPRVIFLTSGSTIIIYSSDINYGGNFAADILVFTNNSVIDYKFDGPLVVTSSGFSLPVPGNLISTSFFWWAYD
;
A
#
# COMPACT_ATOMS: atom_id res chain seq x y z
N MET A 1 79.44 35.28 83.97
CA MET A 1 78.89 34.65 85.17
C MET A 1 77.96 33.54 84.72
N ALA A 2 77.88 32.47 85.51
CA ALA A 2 76.96 31.37 85.29
C ALA A 2 75.53 31.85 85.00
N SER A 3 74.86 31.16 84.07
CA SER A 3 73.50 31.48 83.62
C SER A 3 72.71 30.19 83.42
N ASN A 4 71.39 30.29 83.21
CA ASN A 4 70.56 29.12 82.92
C ASN A 4 69.95 29.19 81.51
N THR A 5 69.54 28.05 80.96
CA THR A 5 68.74 28.00 79.72
C THR A 5 67.31 28.51 79.98
N PRO A 6 66.65 29.17 79.01
CA PRO A 6 65.33 29.79 79.23
C PRO A 6 64.18 28.81 79.50
N ASN A 7 64.22 27.59 78.92
CA ASN A 7 63.05 26.67 78.96
C ASN A 7 63.14 25.64 80.09
N LEU A 8 64.29 25.02 80.27
CA LEU A 8 64.48 23.93 81.25
C LEU A 8 65.35 24.35 82.44
N ASN A 9 65.72 25.63 82.53
CA ASN A 9 66.54 26.18 83.61
C ASN A 9 67.83 25.36 83.88
N LEU A 10 68.49 24.91 82.82
CA LEU A 10 69.72 24.12 82.87
C LEU A 10 70.92 25.03 83.09
N LEU A 11 71.79 24.67 84.03
CA LEU A 11 72.98 25.44 84.37
C LEU A 11 73.97 25.47 83.20
N LYS A 12 74.41 26.67 82.84
CA LYS A 12 75.48 26.95 81.89
C LYS A 12 76.63 27.68 82.60
N LYS A 13 77.84 27.16 82.44
CA LYS A 13 79.08 27.81 82.89
C LYS A 13 79.76 28.51 81.73
N ASP A 14 80.29 29.69 81.97
CA ASP A 14 81.11 30.43 81.03
C ASP A 14 82.59 30.15 81.33
N PRO A 15 83.35 29.56 80.40
CA PRO A 15 84.75 29.20 80.65
C PRO A 15 85.65 30.41 80.94
N VAL A 16 85.27 31.63 80.54
CA VAL A 16 86.07 32.85 80.76
C VAL A 16 85.81 33.44 82.13
N THR A 17 84.54 33.51 82.54
CA THR A 17 84.15 34.20 83.78
C THR A 17 83.98 33.27 84.98
N ASP A 18 83.77 31.98 84.76
CA ASP A 18 83.60 30.96 85.81
C ASP A 18 84.76 29.93 85.83
N GLY A 19 85.86 30.19 85.11
CA GLY A 19 86.95 29.22 84.88
C GLY A 19 87.76 28.80 86.10
N ASN A 20 87.66 29.53 87.21
CA ASN A 20 88.27 29.16 88.50
C ASN A 20 87.36 28.22 89.34
N ASP A 21 86.12 27.98 88.91
CA ASP A 21 85.21 27.08 89.61
C ASP A 21 85.54 25.62 89.27
N THR A 22 85.51 24.76 90.29
CA THR A 22 85.67 23.31 90.10
C THR A 22 84.42 22.71 89.44
N PHE A 23 84.60 21.73 88.54
CA PHE A 23 83.47 21.02 87.94
C PHE A 23 82.69 20.23 88.99
N ASN A 24 81.44 20.61 89.21
CA ASN A 24 80.55 19.94 90.14
C ASN A 24 79.62 19.00 89.37
N ILE A 25 79.88 17.70 89.45
CA ILE A 25 79.12 16.65 88.75
C ILE A 25 77.63 16.71 89.10
N GLN A 26 77.29 17.06 90.34
CA GLN A 26 75.89 17.16 90.74
C GLN A 26 75.19 18.30 90.01
N THR A 27 75.70 19.52 90.13
CA THR A 27 74.96 20.71 89.65
C THR A 27 75.13 20.98 88.16
N MET A 28 76.27 20.58 87.57
CA MET A 28 76.59 20.85 86.16
C MET A 28 76.19 19.70 85.23
N LEU A 29 76.01 18.49 85.77
CA LEU A 29 75.67 17.29 84.99
C LEU A 29 74.39 16.65 85.52
N ASN A 30 74.39 15.98 86.67
CA ASN A 30 73.25 15.18 87.14
C ASN A 30 71.96 16.00 87.24
N ASP A 31 71.98 17.16 87.89
CA ASP A 31 70.80 18.03 88.04
C ASP A 31 70.26 18.52 86.69
N ASN A 32 71.15 18.75 85.71
CA ASN A 32 70.72 19.12 84.35
C ASN A 32 70.14 17.92 83.60
N TRP A 33 70.71 16.73 83.77
CA TRP A 33 70.18 15.49 83.19
C TRP A 33 68.82 15.12 83.79
N ASP A 34 68.65 15.23 85.10
CA ASP A 34 67.37 14.98 85.78
C ASP A 34 66.28 15.95 85.28
N LYS A 35 66.64 17.23 85.10
CA LYS A 35 65.72 18.22 84.51
C LYS A 35 65.35 17.90 83.06
N ILE A 36 66.29 17.41 82.26
CA ILE A 36 66.04 17.00 80.88
C ILE A 36 65.17 15.75 80.85
N ASP A 37 65.48 14.74 81.65
CA ASP A 37 64.75 13.47 81.72
C ASP A 37 63.32 13.69 82.20
N ALA A 38 63.13 14.50 83.24
CA ALA A 38 61.80 14.90 83.71
C ALA A 38 61.01 15.62 82.61
N ALA A 39 61.59 16.63 81.95
CA ALA A 39 60.91 17.39 80.91
C ALA A 39 60.59 16.55 79.66
N VAL A 40 61.49 15.64 79.27
CA VAL A 40 61.25 14.71 78.15
C VAL A 40 60.19 13.68 78.53
N GLY A 41 60.19 13.22 79.78
CA GLY A 41 59.14 12.38 80.35
C GLY A 41 57.78 13.07 80.28
N GLU A 42 57.68 14.31 80.74
CA GLU A 42 56.45 15.12 80.67
C GLU A 42 55.95 15.29 79.23
N VAL A 43 56.82 15.69 78.29
CA VAL A 43 56.44 15.85 76.87
C VAL A 43 55.97 14.54 76.26
N ARG A 44 56.60 13.41 76.61
CA ARG A 44 56.20 12.09 76.11
C ARG A 44 54.82 11.71 76.64
N GLU A 45 54.53 11.96 77.90
CA GLU A 45 53.21 11.73 78.50
C GLU A 45 52.15 12.66 77.90
N GLU A 46 52.46 13.94 77.70
CA GLU A 46 51.56 14.90 77.04
C GLU A 46 51.23 14.48 75.60
N LEU A 47 52.24 14.10 74.80
CA LEU A 47 52.03 13.61 73.44
C LEU A 47 51.23 12.30 73.41
N HIS A 48 51.46 11.40 74.37
CA HIS A 48 50.73 10.15 74.49
C HIS A 48 49.25 10.37 74.90
N ALA A 49 48.96 11.46 75.62
CA ALA A 49 47.61 11.84 76.05
C ALA A 49 46.80 12.59 74.98
N ILE A 50 47.39 12.98 73.85
CA ILE A 50 46.64 13.64 72.76
C ILE A 50 45.75 12.61 72.05
N GLU A 51 44.47 12.58 72.41
CA GLU A 51 43.44 11.86 71.67
C GLU A 51 42.84 12.76 70.57
N ILE A 52 42.99 12.37 69.31
CA ILE A 52 42.35 13.05 68.18
C ILE A 52 41.14 12.21 67.76
N PRO A 53 39.90 12.68 67.97
CA PRO A 53 38.71 11.90 67.63
C PRO A 53 38.54 11.75 66.12
N TYR A 54 37.81 10.71 65.71
CA TYR A 54 37.28 10.64 64.34
C TYR A 54 36.26 11.74 64.09
N ALA A 55 36.22 12.28 62.87
CA ALA A 55 35.21 13.27 62.54
C ALA A 55 33.82 12.63 62.43
N SER A 56 32.81 13.45 62.68
CA SER A 56 31.39 13.18 62.44
C SER A 56 30.76 14.37 61.72
N LEU A 57 29.46 14.28 61.41
CA LEU A 57 28.72 15.39 60.81
C LEU A 57 28.69 16.66 61.69
N THR A 58 28.94 16.54 62.99
CA THR A 58 28.83 17.65 63.95
C THR A 58 30.08 17.89 64.78
N VAL A 59 31.09 17.01 64.72
CA VAL A 59 32.34 17.12 65.49
C VAL A 59 33.52 16.98 64.52
N PRO A 60 34.44 17.97 64.44
CA PRO A 60 35.63 17.86 63.61
C PRO A 60 36.60 16.80 64.15
N GLY A 61 37.37 16.15 63.27
CA GLY A 61 38.30 15.09 63.65
C GLY A 61 39.05 14.53 62.43
N ILE A 62 39.72 13.40 62.60
CA ILE A 62 40.38 12.68 61.50
C ILE A 62 39.36 11.92 60.64
N VAL A 63 39.57 11.91 59.32
CA VAL A 63 38.67 11.27 58.34
C VAL A 63 39.45 10.34 57.42
N GLN A 64 38.85 9.22 57.02
CA GLN A 64 39.38 8.37 55.94
C GLN A 64 38.84 8.79 54.58
N LEU A 65 39.66 8.68 53.54
CA LEU A 65 39.24 8.95 52.17
C LEU A 65 38.59 7.72 51.51
N SER A 66 37.54 7.93 50.73
CA SER A 66 36.83 6.88 49.98
C SER A 66 36.73 7.21 48.49
N ASN A 67 36.94 6.18 47.66
CA ASN A 67 36.77 6.22 46.21
C ASN A 67 35.38 5.72 45.76
N GLU A 68 34.49 5.38 46.69
CA GLU A 68 33.12 4.94 46.39
C GLU A 68 32.28 6.11 45.86
N THR A 69 31.47 5.85 44.83
CA THR A 69 30.58 6.86 44.20
C THR A 69 29.11 6.68 44.60
N ASN A 70 28.83 5.71 45.46
CA ASN A 70 27.50 5.30 45.91
C ASN A 70 27.48 4.99 47.42
N GLY A 71 28.46 5.49 48.16
CA GLY A 71 28.58 5.24 49.59
C GLY A 71 27.45 5.87 50.39
N THR A 72 27.12 5.26 51.52
CA THR A 72 26.13 5.75 52.50
C THR A 72 26.76 6.11 53.85
N ARG A 73 28.09 5.98 53.96
CA ARG A 73 28.86 6.29 55.17
C ARG A 73 28.99 7.80 55.35
N GLU A 74 28.87 8.26 56.60
CA GLU A 74 28.96 9.68 56.97
C GLU A 74 30.29 10.05 57.65
N ASN A 75 31.16 9.06 57.89
CA ASN A 75 32.44 9.22 58.59
C ASN A 75 33.68 9.11 57.66
N VAL A 76 33.46 9.20 56.35
CA VAL A 76 34.53 9.18 55.33
C VAL A 76 34.34 10.36 54.38
N ALA A 77 35.44 10.89 53.84
CA ALA A 77 35.41 11.95 52.84
C ALA A 77 35.58 11.36 51.44
N ALA A 78 34.84 11.89 50.46
CA ALA A 78 35.03 11.53 49.06
C ALA A 78 36.37 12.06 48.54
N THR A 79 37.09 11.25 47.74
CA THR A 79 38.26 11.71 47.00
C THR A 79 37.87 12.52 45.76
N GLU A 80 38.81 13.30 45.22
CA GLU A 80 38.66 13.94 43.90
C GLU A 80 38.35 12.90 42.79
N LEU A 81 38.90 11.69 42.90
CA LEU A 81 38.62 10.59 41.99
C LEU A 81 37.15 10.15 42.07
N ALA A 82 36.58 10.01 43.27
CA ALA A 82 35.16 9.70 43.44
C ALA A 82 34.28 10.81 42.89
N MET A 83 34.61 12.07 43.23
CA MET A 83 33.86 13.23 42.76
C MET A 83 33.89 13.37 41.23
N GLY A 84 35.05 13.14 40.61
CA GLY A 84 35.20 13.15 39.16
C GLY A 84 34.33 12.09 38.46
N LYS A 85 34.29 10.87 39.01
CA LYS A 85 33.39 9.80 38.49
C LYS A 85 31.92 10.16 38.64
N VAL A 86 31.52 10.70 39.80
CA VAL A 86 30.13 11.15 40.03
C VAL A 86 29.73 12.25 39.06
N ALA A 87 30.61 13.23 38.82
CA ALA A 87 30.34 14.32 37.87
C ALA A 87 30.06 13.80 36.46
N VAL A 88 30.83 12.84 35.96
CA VAL A 88 30.60 12.20 34.65
C VAL A 88 29.28 11.43 34.64
N GLN A 89 29.00 10.60 35.66
CA GLN A 89 27.74 9.86 35.77
C GLN A 89 26.51 10.78 35.78
N LEU A 90 26.59 11.92 36.47
CA LEU A 90 25.54 12.92 36.50
C LEU A 90 25.35 13.59 35.13
N ALA A 91 26.44 13.90 34.42
CA ALA A 91 26.39 14.47 33.08
C ALA A 91 25.75 13.51 32.06
N ASP A 92 26.10 12.22 32.10
CA ASP A 92 25.51 11.19 31.25
C ASP A 92 24.01 11.02 31.55
N LYS A 93 23.65 10.96 32.84
CA LYS A 93 22.25 10.86 33.27
C LYS A 93 21.44 12.08 32.85
N ALA A 94 21.99 13.29 33.01
CA ALA A 94 21.34 14.52 32.57
C ALA A 94 21.14 14.53 31.04
N SER A 95 22.15 14.12 30.28
CA SER A 95 22.08 14.01 28.82
C SER A 95 20.99 13.03 28.39
N LYS A 96 20.98 11.81 28.96
CA LYS A 96 19.95 10.81 28.67
C LYS A 96 18.54 11.31 29.01
N THR A 97 18.38 11.97 30.16
CA THR A 97 17.09 12.53 30.58
C THR A 97 16.61 13.61 29.61
N TYR A 98 17.50 14.51 29.20
CA TYR A 98 17.19 15.57 28.23
C TYR A 98 16.76 14.99 26.87
N VAL A 99 17.55 14.04 26.35
CA VAL A 99 17.34 13.29 25.12
C VAL A 99 15.98 12.58 25.17
N ASP A 100 15.72 11.75 26.18
CA ASP A 100 14.47 10.97 26.28
C ASP A 100 13.22 11.85 26.42
N ALA A 101 13.34 13.06 26.98
CA ALA A 101 12.24 14.00 27.17
C ALA A 101 11.82 14.75 25.89
N LYS A 102 12.61 14.74 24.82
CA LYS A 102 12.26 15.46 23.57
C LYS A 102 11.21 14.70 22.74
N PRO A 103 10.34 15.43 22.00
CA PRO A 103 9.29 14.85 21.15
C PRO A 103 9.79 14.41 19.77
N TRP A 104 11.07 14.14 19.62
CA TRP A 104 11.66 13.65 18.37
C TRP A 104 11.22 12.23 17.99
N GLN A 105 11.47 11.87 16.74
CA GLN A 105 11.21 10.53 16.21
C GLN A 105 12.02 9.48 16.98
N LYS A 106 11.34 8.62 17.74
CA LYS A 106 11.95 7.51 18.51
C LYS A 106 11.90 6.17 17.80
N HIS A 107 11.12 6.08 16.71
CA HIS A 107 10.95 4.85 15.95
C HIS A 107 11.81 4.87 14.69
N LYS A 108 12.60 3.81 14.48
CA LYS A 108 13.54 3.70 13.35
C LYS A 108 12.77 3.43 12.06
N LEU A 109 12.86 4.35 11.09
CA LEU A 109 12.17 4.27 9.79
C LEU A 109 13.08 3.77 8.66
N THR A 110 14.39 3.93 8.82
CA THR A 110 15.45 3.59 7.84
C THR A 110 16.62 2.94 8.59
N ASP A 111 17.59 2.38 7.88
CA ASP A 111 18.88 2.07 8.50
C ASP A 111 19.68 3.35 8.84
N ASP A 112 20.81 3.19 9.54
CA ASP A 112 21.62 4.32 10.01
C ASP A 112 22.41 5.01 8.88
N SER A 113 22.44 4.41 7.69
CA SER A 113 23.00 5.00 6.46
C SER A 113 21.98 5.84 5.68
N GLY A 114 20.72 5.87 6.14
CA GLY A 114 19.61 6.54 5.45
C GLY A 114 18.99 5.72 4.33
N ARG A 115 19.35 4.44 4.19
CA ARG A 115 18.72 3.51 3.24
C ARG A 115 17.51 2.85 3.89
N GLY A 116 16.60 2.31 3.08
CA GLY A 116 15.56 1.42 3.61
C GLY A 116 16.20 0.26 4.39
N VAL A 117 15.46 -0.37 5.31
CA VAL A 117 15.95 -1.56 6.02
C VAL A 117 15.83 -2.78 5.09
N ASP A 118 16.90 -3.58 4.95
CA ASP A 118 16.87 -4.82 4.16
C ASP A 118 16.01 -5.88 4.87
N ILE A 119 14.98 -6.36 4.17
CA ILE A 119 14.03 -7.36 4.64
C ILE A 119 14.02 -8.60 3.73
N SER A 120 15.09 -8.83 2.97
CA SER A 120 15.17 -9.98 2.05
C SER A 120 14.81 -11.30 2.74
N GLY A 121 14.00 -12.14 2.07
CA GLY A 121 13.48 -13.39 2.66
C GLY A 121 12.29 -13.22 3.61
N THR A 122 11.81 -11.99 3.86
CA THR A 122 10.69 -11.74 4.78
C THR A 122 9.34 -11.97 4.11
N ASP A 123 8.38 -12.48 4.88
CA ASP A 123 6.97 -12.50 4.50
C ASP A 123 6.31 -11.14 4.75
N LEU A 124 5.85 -10.48 3.67
CA LEU A 124 5.18 -9.20 3.75
C LEU A 124 3.88 -9.24 4.55
N ASP A 125 3.23 -10.39 4.72
CA ASP A 125 2.04 -10.51 5.56
C ASP A 125 2.33 -10.34 7.06
N SER A 126 3.60 -10.48 7.46
CA SER A 126 4.08 -10.34 8.84
C SER A 126 4.71 -8.97 9.15
N LEU A 127 4.88 -8.13 8.12
CA LEU A 127 5.56 -6.84 8.24
C LEU A 127 4.57 -5.71 8.55
N PHE A 128 4.45 -5.37 9.84
CA PHE A 128 3.53 -4.34 10.34
C PHE A 128 4.23 -3.06 10.83
N THR A 129 5.54 -3.14 11.07
CA THR A 129 6.31 -2.04 11.62
C THR A 129 6.40 -0.89 10.63
N ASN A 130 6.14 0.34 11.09
CA ASN A 130 6.29 1.53 10.25
C ASN A 130 7.73 1.69 9.76
N GLY A 131 7.92 1.95 8.48
CA GLY A 131 9.25 2.17 7.93
C GLY A 131 9.34 2.09 6.41
N GLN A 132 10.56 2.33 5.94
CA GLN A 132 10.99 2.17 4.57
C GLN A 132 11.95 0.98 4.51
N TYR A 133 11.71 0.10 3.57
CA TYR A 133 12.36 -1.20 3.47
C TYR A 133 12.74 -1.47 2.02
N PHE A 134 13.65 -2.41 1.83
CA PHE A 134 13.92 -2.98 0.51
C PHE A 134 14.28 -4.45 0.63
N GLY A 135 14.21 -5.21 -0.45
CA GLY A 135 14.71 -6.59 -0.44
C GLY A 135 14.26 -7.42 -1.62
N THR A 136 14.75 -8.65 -1.64
CA THR A 136 14.41 -9.68 -2.62
C THR A 136 14.00 -10.98 -1.91
N SER A 137 13.54 -11.98 -2.68
CA SER A 137 13.05 -13.27 -2.14
C SER A 137 11.95 -13.09 -1.09
N LEU A 138 11.15 -12.03 -1.23
CA LEU A 138 10.05 -11.72 -0.31
C LEU A 138 8.85 -12.62 -0.60
N TYR A 139 8.08 -12.96 0.44
CA TYR A 139 6.85 -13.73 0.32
C TYR A 139 5.61 -12.81 0.34
N ASN A 140 4.50 -13.29 -0.22
CA ASN A 140 3.23 -12.55 -0.34
C ASN A 140 3.37 -11.21 -1.08
N THR A 141 4.24 -11.17 -2.08
CA THR A 141 4.45 -10.03 -2.97
C THR A 141 3.40 -9.96 -4.09
N PRO A 142 3.22 -8.78 -4.72
CA PRO A 142 2.33 -8.63 -5.87
C PRO A 142 2.82 -9.39 -7.12
N VAL A 143 4.14 -9.56 -7.25
CA VAL A 143 4.82 -10.32 -8.31
C VAL A 143 5.98 -11.10 -7.73
N VAL A 144 6.35 -12.24 -8.32
CA VAL A 144 7.36 -13.15 -7.75
C VAL A 144 8.77 -12.79 -8.25
N GLY A 145 9.79 -13.00 -7.42
CA GLY A 145 11.20 -13.04 -7.87
C GLY A 145 11.81 -11.69 -8.26
N ASN A 146 11.34 -10.58 -7.66
CA ASN A 146 11.84 -9.25 -7.94
C ASN A 146 12.51 -8.60 -6.71
N TRP A 147 13.34 -7.59 -6.94
CA TRP A 147 13.69 -6.60 -5.90
C TRP A 147 12.60 -5.57 -5.72
N PHE A 148 12.33 -5.23 -4.46
CA PHE A 148 11.28 -4.31 -4.07
C PHE A 148 11.80 -3.19 -3.18
N TYR A 149 11.24 -2.00 -3.36
CA TYR A 149 11.14 -1.01 -2.30
C TYR A 149 9.77 -1.17 -1.64
N VAL A 150 9.74 -1.21 -0.31
CA VAL A 150 8.53 -1.49 0.48
C VAL A 150 8.36 -0.41 1.52
N GLU A 151 7.16 0.16 1.61
CA GLU A 151 6.79 1.12 2.64
C GLU A 151 5.62 0.58 3.43
N VAL A 152 5.70 0.72 4.75
CA VAL A 152 4.68 0.21 5.67
C VAL A 152 4.15 1.36 6.52
N PHE A 153 2.83 1.50 6.51
CA PHE A 153 2.07 2.46 7.31
C PHE A 153 1.07 1.70 8.18
N GLY A 154 1.54 1.22 9.31
CA GLY A 154 0.77 0.63 10.39
C GLY A 154 -0.01 1.66 11.21
N TYR A 155 -1.16 1.23 11.72
CA TYR A 155 -1.97 1.96 12.69
C TYR A 155 -1.57 1.58 14.13
N LEU A 156 -2.40 1.92 15.12
CA LEU A 156 -2.18 1.61 16.54
C LEU A 156 -2.08 0.12 16.87
N ASN A 157 -2.48 -0.76 15.95
CA ASN A 157 -2.45 -2.22 16.10
C ASN A 157 -2.18 -2.91 14.76
N THR A 158 -2.06 -4.23 14.77
CA THR A 158 -1.77 -5.05 13.59
C THR A 158 -3.00 -5.39 12.74
N ASN A 159 -4.20 -4.90 13.09
CA ASN A 159 -5.41 -5.11 12.30
C ASN A 159 -5.52 -4.15 11.11
N PHE A 160 -4.84 -3.01 11.17
CA PHE A 160 -4.87 -1.97 10.14
C PHE A 160 -3.46 -1.59 9.74
N CYS A 161 -3.14 -1.80 8.47
CA CYS A 161 -1.82 -1.53 7.91
C CYS A 161 -1.97 -1.25 6.42
N MET A 162 -1.25 -0.27 5.89
CA MET A 162 -1.08 -0.11 4.45
C MET A 162 0.33 -0.54 4.07
N GLN A 163 0.45 -1.23 2.95
CA GLN A 163 1.73 -1.51 2.31
C GLN A 163 1.74 -0.92 0.91
N ARG A 164 2.84 -0.26 0.57
CA ARG A 164 3.16 0.17 -0.79
C ARG A 164 4.44 -0.52 -1.23
N VAL A 165 4.45 -1.04 -2.44
CA VAL A 165 5.55 -1.83 -2.97
C VAL A 165 5.85 -1.39 -4.38
N THR A 166 7.10 -0.96 -4.62
CA THR A 166 7.60 -0.59 -5.94
C THR A 166 8.59 -1.64 -6.43
N VAL A 167 8.35 -2.19 -7.61
CA VAL A 167 9.31 -3.10 -8.27
C VAL A 167 10.52 -2.30 -8.75
N LEU A 168 11.73 -2.72 -8.38
CA LEU A 168 12.99 -2.03 -8.72
C LEU A 168 13.66 -2.55 -10.00
N GLU A 169 13.32 -3.76 -10.44
CA GLU A 169 13.97 -4.40 -11.61
C GLU A 169 13.28 -4.11 -12.95
N ASN A 170 12.35 -3.15 -12.98
CA ASN A 170 11.64 -2.76 -14.20
C ASN A 170 12.08 -1.39 -14.71
N SER A 171 12.23 -1.24 -16.03
CA SER A 171 12.48 0.05 -16.69
C SER A 171 11.34 1.07 -16.51
N ILE A 172 10.17 0.61 -16.04
CA ILE A 172 9.02 1.43 -15.67
C ILE A 172 8.69 1.11 -14.21
N PRO A 173 8.82 2.09 -13.29
CA PRO A 173 8.45 1.90 -11.90
C PRO A 173 6.99 1.47 -11.80
N THR A 174 6.76 0.27 -11.27
CA THR A 174 5.41 -0.26 -11.06
C THR A 174 5.12 -0.28 -9.57
N LEU A 175 4.14 0.52 -9.16
CA LEU A 175 3.70 0.63 -7.77
C LEU A 175 2.47 -0.26 -7.54
N TYR A 176 2.52 -1.04 -6.48
CA TYR A 176 1.41 -1.81 -5.93
C TYR A 176 1.09 -1.31 -4.53
N MET A 177 -0.20 -1.35 -4.17
CA MET A 177 -0.65 -1.07 -2.83
C MET A 177 -1.64 -2.13 -2.36
N ARG A 178 -1.64 -2.40 -1.05
CA ARG A 178 -2.69 -3.16 -0.39
C ARG A 178 -2.95 -2.61 0.99
N MET A 179 -4.11 -2.95 1.54
CA MET A 179 -4.47 -2.64 2.91
C MET A 179 -4.81 -3.91 3.67
N ARG A 180 -4.39 -3.95 4.92
CA ARG A 180 -4.91 -4.85 5.95
C ARG A 180 -6.06 -4.14 6.64
N TYR A 181 -7.21 -4.81 6.72
CA TYR A 181 -8.41 -4.31 7.40
C TYR A 181 -8.97 -5.41 8.30
N ALA A 182 -9.24 -5.08 9.56
CA ALA A 182 -9.79 -6.01 10.55
C ALA A 182 -9.04 -7.35 10.63
N GLY A 183 -7.71 -7.33 10.47
CA GLY A 183 -6.89 -8.54 10.58
C GLY A 183 -6.90 -9.43 9.32
N ALA A 184 -7.35 -8.93 8.17
CA ALA A 184 -7.25 -9.62 6.89
C ALA A 184 -6.52 -8.74 5.85
N TRP A 185 -5.64 -9.33 5.05
CA TRP A 185 -4.99 -8.64 3.93
C TRP A 185 -5.92 -8.59 2.72
N GLY A 186 -6.11 -7.40 2.15
CA GLY A 186 -6.70 -7.25 0.84
C GLY A 186 -5.73 -7.68 -0.27
N ALA A 187 -6.26 -7.89 -1.46
CA ALA A 187 -5.45 -8.16 -2.64
C ALA A 187 -4.53 -6.98 -2.96
N TRP A 188 -3.38 -7.27 -3.56
CA TRP A 188 -2.53 -6.25 -4.17
C TRP A 188 -3.25 -5.60 -5.35
N SER A 189 -3.32 -4.28 -5.36
CA SER A 189 -3.78 -3.50 -6.49
C SER A 189 -2.60 -2.76 -7.11
N PRO A 190 -2.36 -2.87 -8.43
CA PRO A 190 -1.52 -1.90 -9.13
C PRO A 190 -2.16 -0.50 -9.01
N ASP A 191 -1.35 0.55 -9.13
CA ASP A 191 -1.83 1.93 -9.14
C ASP A 191 -2.97 2.16 -10.16
N LEU A 192 -3.84 3.15 -9.88
CA LEU A 192 -5.14 3.42 -10.51
C LEU A 192 -5.08 3.51 -12.06
N PHE A 193 -3.90 3.80 -12.61
CA PHE A 193 -3.63 3.88 -14.05
C PHE A 193 -3.90 2.57 -14.80
N GLN A 194 -3.62 1.41 -14.21
CA GLN A 194 -3.86 0.12 -14.89
C GLN A 194 -5.36 -0.20 -15.01
N SER A 195 -6.18 0.26 -14.05
CA SER A 195 -7.64 0.10 -14.15
C SER A 195 -8.21 0.85 -15.35
N GLY A 196 -7.69 2.03 -15.67
CA GLY A 196 -8.08 2.78 -16.86
C GLY A 196 -7.68 2.08 -18.16
N VAL A 197 -6.49 1.45 -18.18
CA VAL A 197 -6.02 0.65 -19.32
C VAL A 197 -6.87 -0.61 -19.50
N ASN A 198 -7.17 -1.33 -18.42
CA ASN A 198 -8.02 -2.53 -18.46
C ASN A 198 -9.45 -2.22 -18.94
N ALA A 199 -10.02 -1.09 -18.50
CA ALA A 199 -11.32 -0.63 -18.99
C ALA A 199 -11.26 -0.34 -20.50
N LYS A 200 -10.20 0.31 -20.98
CA LYS A 200 -10.01 0.60 -22.40
C LYS A 200 -9.82 -0.66 -23.25
N ILE A 201 -9.07 -1.65 -22.75
CA ILE A 201 -8.94 -2.99 -23.38
C ILE A 201 -10.32 -3.64 -23.51
N SER A 202 -11.10 -3.68 -22.41
CA SER A 202 -12.42 -4.31 -22.40
C SER A 202 -13.39 -3.66 -23.40
N ILE A 203 -13.33 -2.33 -23.55
CA ILE A 203 -14.12 -1.61 -24.56
C ILE A 203 -13.66 -1.97 -25.98
N ALA A 204 -12.35 -2.00 -26.23
CA ALA A 204 -11.82 -2.37 -27.55
C ALA A 204 -12.23 -3.81 -27.94
N ASP A 205 -12.15 -4.76 -27.02
CA ASP A 205 -12.58 -6.15 -27.22
C ASP A 205 -14.08 -6.24 -27.55
N ALA A 206 -14.92 -5.48 -26.85
CA ALA A 206 -16.35 -5.42 -27.14
C ALA A 206 -16.64 -4.85 -28.55
N VAL A 207 -15.89 -3.84 -28.99
CA VAL A 207 -16.01 -3.27 -30.35
C VAL A 207 -15.54 -4.27 -31.40
N ASN A 208 -14.43 -4.97 -31.16
CA ASN A 208 -13.96 -6.08 -32.00
C ASN A 208 -15.01 -7.18 -32.15
N ALA A 209 -15.68 -7.56 -31.04
CA ALA A 209 -16.74 -8.55 -31.05
C ALA A 209 -17.97 -8.14 -31.89
N LYS A 210 -18.14 -6.85 -32.17
CA LYS A 210 -19.16 -6.30 -33.08
C LYS A 210 -18.67 -6.16 -34.54
N GLY A 211 -17.48 -6.69 -34.84
CA GLY A 211 -16.92 -6.73 -36.19
C GLY A 211 -16.18 -5.46 -36.61
N VAL A 212 -15.93 -4.53 -35.69
CA VAL A 212 -15.16 -3.30 -35.97
C VAL A 212 -13.78 -3.41 -35.31
N PRO A 213 -12.67 -3.36 -36.07
CA PRO A 213 -11.32 -3.49 -35.51
C PRO A 213 -10.94 -2.33 -34.55
N ALA A 214 -10.72 -2.63 -33.28
CA ALA A 214 -10.31 -1.69 -32.23
C ALA A 214 -9.13 -2.22 -31.40
N SER A 215 -8.36 -1.30 -30.81
CA SER A 215 -7.21 -1.62 -29.96
C SER A 215 -7.14 -0.69 -28.75
N ALA A 216 -6.54 -1.15 -27.66
CA ALA A 216 -6.23 -0.30 -26.51
C ALA A 216 -5.27 0.87 -26.84
N ASN A 217 -4.55 0.78 -27.96
CA ASN A 217 -3.67 1.85 -28.45
C ASN A 217 -4.44 2.97 -29.19
N ASP A 218 -5.70 2.76 -29.57
CA ASP A 218 -6.52 3.81 -30.20
C ASP A 218 -6.73 4.98 -29.24
N THR A 219 -6.77 6.23 -29.73
CA THR A 219 -7.21 7.37 -28.90
C THR A 219 -8.67 7.19 -28.49
N TRP A 220 -9.11 7.84 -27.40
CA TRP A 220 -10.52 7.83 -27.01
C TRP A 220 -11.45 8.33 -28.11
N SER A 221 -11.02 9.31 -28.90
CA SER A 221 -11.75 9.78 -30.08
C SER A 221 -11.84 8.73 -31.19
N SER A 222 -10.77 7.96 -31.43
CA SER A 222 -10.77 6.84 -32.39
C SER A 222 -11.71 5.73 -31.94
N ILE A 223 -11.67 5.34 -30.66
CA ILE A 223 -12.60 4.33 -30.10
C ILE A 223 -14.05 4.81 -30.24
N ALA A 224 -14.35 6.07 -29.91
CA ALA A 224 -15.70 6.62 -30.07
C ALA A 224 -16.19 6.60 -31.52
N ALA A 225 -15.33 6.95 -32.48
CA ALA A 225 -15.66 6.88 -33.90
C ALA A 225 -15.93 5.43 -34.35
N LYS A 226 -15.13 4.47 -33.88
CA LYS A 226 -15.29 3.04 -34.17
C LYS A 226 -16.58 2.46 -33.57
N ILE A 227 -16.97 2.90 -32.36
CA ILE A 227 -18.29 2.53 -31.80
C ILE A 227 -19.42 2.99 -32.73
N GLY A 228 -19.30 4.18 -33.33
CA GLY A 228 -20.27 4.67 -34.32
C GLY A 228 -20.31 3.88 -35.64
N GLN A 229 -19.31 3.04 -35.92
CA GLN A 229 -19.26 2.17 -37.11
C GLN A 229 -19.92 0.81 -36.87
N ILE A 230 -20.31 0.50 -35.64
CA ILE A 230 -21.03 -0.73 -35.32
C ILE A 230 -22.35 -0.72 -36.09
N SER A 231 -22.57 -1.74 -36.93
CA SER A 231 -23.80 -1.87 -37.70
C SER A 231 -24.98 -2.09 -36.75
N VAL A 232 -25.91 -1.13 -36.73
CA VAL A 232 -27.15 -1.16 -35.94
C VAL A 232 -28.39 -1.51 -36.78
N SER A 233 -28.21 -1.73 -38.09
CA SER A 233 -29.30 -1.94 -39.04
C SER A 233 -29.77 -3.40 -39.05
N GLY A 234 -31.09 -3.61 -38.96
CA GLY A 234 -31.73 -4.86 -39.33
C GLY A 234 -31.32 -5.30 -40.73
N ARG A 235 -31.29 -6.61 -40.97
CA ARG A 235 -30.81 -7.17 -42.23
C ARG A 235 -31.82 -6.85 -43.33
N PHE A 236 -31.33 -6.49 -44.52
CA PHE A 236 -32.17 -6.06 -45.63
C PHE A 236 -31.68 -6.62 -46.98
N ALA A 237 -32.60 -6.99 -47.85
CA ALA A 237 -32.32 -7.40 -49.23
C ALA A 237 -33.39 -6.86 -50.18
N LYS A 238 -33.05 -6.65 -51.45
CA LYS A 238 -33.99 -6.27 -52.51
C LYS A 238 -33.57 -6.84 -53.86
N GLY A 239 -34.51 -6.92 -54.78
CA GLY A 239 -34.21 -7.33 -56.15
C GLY A 239 -35.42 -7.31 -57.06
N THR A 240 -35.27 -7.95 -58.20
CA THR A 240 -36.36 -8.27 -59.11
C THR A 240 -36.59 -9.78 -59.12
N ILE A 241 -37.83 -10.19 -59.34
CA ILE A 241 -38.22 -11.59 -59.42
C ILE A 241 -39.36 -11.75 -60.42
N ILE A 242 -39.43 -12.90 -61.09
CA ILE A 242 -40.50 -13.21 -62.05
C ILE A 242 -41.42 -14.27 -61.44
N SER A 243 -42.72 -14.07 -61.56
CA SER A 243 -43.72 -15.05 -61.10
C SER A 243 -43.81 -16.27 -62.02
N SER A 244 -44.26 -17.40 -61.48
CA SER A 244 -44.39 -18.68 -62.19
C SER A 244 -45.27 -18.57 -63.45
N ALA A 245 -44.95 -19.40 -64.45
CA ALA A 245 -45.77 -19.50 -65.67
C ALA A 245 -47.12 -20.22 -65.42
N ASP A 246 -47.14 -21.14 -64.45
CA ASP A 246 -48.32 -21.87 -64.02
C ASP A 246 -48.90 -21.29 -62.71
N THR A 247 -50.17 -21.60 -62.45
CA THR A 247 -50.83 -21.27 -61.18
C THR A 247 -50.93 -22.49 -60.27
N ILE A 248 -50.94 -22.22 -58.97
CA ILE A 248 -51.23 -23.19 -57.92
C ILE A 248 -52.49 -22.78 -57.18
N ILE A 249 -53.01 -23.67 -56.33
CA ILE A 249 -54.12 -23.36 -55.43
C ILE A 249 -53.57 -23.07 -54.02
N VAL A 250 -53.98 -21.94 -53.44
CA VAL A 250 -53.68 -21.58 -52.04
C VAL A 250 -54.97 -21.35 -51.26
N GLU A 251 -54.92 -21.57 -49.95
CA GLU A 251 -56.06 -21.33 -49.05
C GLU A 251 -56.15 -19.85 -48.66
N ARG A 252 -57.37 -19.34 -48.59
CA ARG A 252 -57.70 -18.02 -48.04
C ARG A 252 -58.13 -18.15 -46.58
N PRO A 253 -58.06 -17.07 -45.78
CA PRO A 253 -58.39 -17.11 -44.35
C PRO A 253 -59.81 -17.60 -44.00
N ASN A 254 -60.75 -17.55 -44.94
CA ASN A 254 -62.12 -18.05 -44.80
C ASN A 254 -62.32 -19.50 -45.32
N SER A 255 -61.24 -20.28 -45.45
CA SER A 255 -61.23 -21.64 -46.01
C SER A 255 -61.74 -21.76 -47.44
N THR A 256 -61.74 -20.66 -48.21
CA THR A 256 -61.92 -20.72 -49.66
C THR A 256 -60.57 -20.90 -50.37
N GLN A 257 -60.59 -21.47 -51.56
CA GLN A 257 -59.38 -21.69 -52.37
C GLN A 257 -59.28 -20.65 -53.48
N SER A 258 -58.05 -20.22 -53.76
CA SER A 258 -57.76 -19.27 -54.85
C SER A 258 -56.64 -19.79 -55.73
N SER A 259 -56.78 -19.61 -57.05
CA SER A 259 -55.71 -19.86 -58.00
C SER A 259 -54.77 -18.65 -58.05
N VAL A 260 -53.48 -18.87 -57.78
CA VAL A 260 -52.44 -17.84 -57.69
C VAL A 260 -51.20 -18.24 -58.47
N SER A 261 -50.46 -17.27 -58.98
CA SER A 261 -49.08 -17.48 -59.43
C SER A 261 -48.14 -17.26 -58.23
N VAL A 262 -46.90 -17.73 -58.29
CA VAL A 262 -45.95 -17.64 -57.17
C VAL A 262 -44.65 -17.01 -57.62
N VAL A 263 -44.10 -16.15 -56.77
CA VAL A 263 -42.72 -15.69 -56.90
C VAL A 263 -41.86 -16.44 -55.89
N THR A 264 -40.80 -17.10 -56.37
CA THR A 264 -39.84 -17.82 -55.52
C THR A 264 -38.44 -17.22 -55.62
N TYR A 265 -37.97 -16.62 -54.53
CA TYR A 265 -36.61 -16.11 -54.42
C TYR A 265 -35.76 -17.05 -53.56
N ILE A 266 -34.53 -17.32 -54.03
CA ILE A 266 -33.50 -18.06 -53.29
C ILE A 266 -32.25 -17.18 -53.27
N GLY A 267 -31.63 -17.01 -52.10
CA GLY A 267 -30.43 -16.17 -51.94
C GLY A 267 -30.49 -15.20 -50.77
N LEU A 268 -31.49 -15.29 -49.88
CA LEU A 268 -31.45 -14.54 -48.61
C LEU A 268 -30.40 -15.13 -47.67
N THR A 269 -29.91 -14.28 -46.76
CA THR A 269 -28.96 -14.65 -45.69
C THR A 269 -29.55 -14.42 -44.29
N PHE A 270 -30.84 -14.13 -44.23
CA PHE A 270 -31.60 -13.84 -43.01
C PHE A 270 -33.09 -14.14 -43.22
N MET A 271 -33.79 -14.43 -42.13
CA MET A 271 -35.22 -14.69 -42.16
C MET A 271 -35.95 -13.34 -42.07
N PRO A 272 -36.64 -12.89 -43.15
CA PRO A 272 -37.28 -11.60 -43.13
C PRO A 272 -38.56 -11.65 -42.30
N ARG A 273 -38.78 -10.62 -41.47
CA ARG A 273 -40.04 -10.37 -40.78
C ARG A 273 -41.04 -9.64 -41.65
N VAL A 274 -40.57 -8.86 -42.63
CA VAL A 274 -41.42 -8.11 -43.56
C VAL A 274 -40.90 -8.28 -44.99
N ILE A 275 -41.79 -8.58 -45.94
CA ILE A 275 -41.47 -8.58 -47.37
C ILE A 275 -42.50 -7.72 -48.11
N PHE A 276 -42.03 -6.82 -48.96
CA PHE A 276 -42.84 -6.06 -49.90
C PHE A 276 -42.57 -6.53 -51.31
N LEU A 277 -43.60 -6.66 -52.13
CA LEU A 277 -43.48 -6.83 -53.58
C LEU A 277 -44.37 -5.84 -54.30
N THR A 278 -43.91 -5.34 -55.44
CA THR A 278 -44.68 -4.44 -56.29
C THR A 278 -44.56 -4.80 -57.77
N SER A 279 -45.67 -4.72 -58.49
CA SER A 279 -45.70 -4.77 -59.95
C SER A 279 -46.90 -3.98 -60.48
N GLY A 280 -46.62 -2.95 -61.28
CA GLY A 280 -47.64 -1.98 -61.70
C GLY A 280 -48.34 -1.37 -60.48
N SER A 281 -49.65 -1.57 -60.40
CA SER A 281 -50.49 -1.11 -59.28
C SER A 281 -50.80 -2.19 -58.24
N THR A 282 -50.13 -3.34 -58.31
CA THR A 282 -50.24 -4.42 -57.33
C THR A 282 -49.14 -4.28 -56.28
N ILE A 283 -49.53 -4.30 -55.00
CA ILE A 283 -48.61 -4.32 -53.86
C ILE A 283 -48.91 -5.57 -53.03
N ILE A 284 -47.88 -6.31 -52.64
CA ILE A 284 -48.01 -7.50 -51.81
C ILE A 284 -47.15 -7.29 -50.57
N ILE A 285 -47.73 -7.55 -49.40
CA ILE A 285 -47.07 -7.40 -48.12
C ILE A 285 -47.19 -8.72 -47.38
N TYR A 286 -46.05 -9.32 -47.08
CA TYR A 286 -45.93 -10.35 -46.07
C TYR A 286 -45.37 -9.72 -44.80
N SER A 287 -45.90 -10.09 -43.64
CA SER A 287 -45.17 -9.89 -42.39
C SER A 287 -45.54 -10.93 -41.36
N SER A 288 -44.54 -11.36 -40.56
CA SER A 288 -44.73 -12.32 -39.47
C SER A 288 -45.67 -11.81 -38.37
N ASP A 289 -45.97 -10.51 -38.37
CA ASP A 289 -46.78 -9.83 -37.36
C ASP A 289 -48.10 -9.27 -37.92
N ILE A 290 -48.46 -9.57 -39.17
CA ILE A 290 -49.74 -9.13 -39.75
C ILE A 290 -50.89 -9.81 -39.01
N ASN A 291 -51.86 -9.00 -38.58
CA ASN A 291 -53.15 -9.47 -38.08
C ASN A 291 -54.26 -8.70 -38.81
N TYR A 292 -54.89 -9.36 -39.79
CA TYR A 292 -55.99 -8.79 -40.56
C TYR A 292 -57.28 -9.56 -40.28
N GLY A 293 -58.29 -8.89 -39.70
CA GLY A 293 -59.63 -9.44 -39.50
C GLY A 293 -59.89 -10.21 -38.21
N GLY A 294 -58.97 -10.21 -37.23
CA GLY A 294 -59.24 -10.71 -35.87
C GLY A 294 -59.27 -12.24 -35.69
N ASN A 295 -59.06 -12.99 -36.77
CA ASN A 295 -58.72 -14.41 -36.74
C ASN A 295 -57.31 -14.57 -37.30
N PHE A 296 -56.46 -15.33 -36.61
CA PHE A 296 -55.02 -15.54 -36.82
C PHE A 296 -54.61 -16.17 -38.18
N ALA A 297 -55.16 -15.71 -39.31
CA ALA A 297 -55.13 -16.48 -40.56
C ALA A 297 -54.63 -15.74 -41.81
N ALA A 298 -54.32 -14.44 -41.74
CA ALA A 298 -53.78 -13.69 -42.88
C ALA A 298 -52.33 -13.26 -42.61
N ASP A 299 -51.39 -13.94 -43.25
CA ASP A 299 -49.95 -13.64 -43.18
C ASP A 299 -49.50 -12.77 -44.37
N ILE A 300 -50.34 -12.66 -45.40
CA ILE A 300 -50.05 -11.99 -46.67
C ILE A 300 -51.27 -11.17 -47.13
N LEU A 301 -51.03 -9.89 -47.44
CA LEU A 301 -52.01 -8.96 -48.00
C LEU A 301 -51.60 -8.54 -49.40
N VAL A 302 -52.55 -8.60 -50.34
CA VAL A 302 -52.38 -8.23 -51.74
C VAL A 302 -53.34 -7.10 -52.08
N PHE A 303 -52.79 -5.93 -52.33
CA PHE A 303 -53.50 -4.73 -52.75
C PHE A 303 -53.47 -4.66 -54.27
N THR A 304 -54.64 -4.52 -54.88
CA THR A 304 -54.84 -4.26 -56.31
C THR A 304 -55.65 -2.97 -56.48
N ASN A 305 -55.80 -2.47 -57.71
CA ASN A 305 -56.50 -1.20 -58.00
C ASN A 305 -57.82 -1.00 -57.23
N ASN A 306 -58.63 -2.06 -57.09
CA ASN A 306 -59.99 -1.97 -56.57
C ASN A 306 -60.29 -2.97 -55.44
N SER A 307 -59.30 -3.72 -54.95
CA SER A 307 -59.54 -4.75 -53.93
C SER A 307 -58.31 -5.08 -53.10
N VAL A 308 -58.54 -5.49 -51.85
CA VAL A 308 -57.55 -6.12 -50.98
C VAL A 308 -57.89 -7.60 -50.88
N ILE A 309 -56.89 -8.44 -51.11
CA ILE A 309 -56.98 -9.89 -51.08
C ILE A 309 -56.04 -10.40 -49.99
N ASP A 310 -56.53 -11.29 -49.15
CA ASP A 310 -55.81 -11.94 -48.08
C ASP A 310 -55.53 -13.41 -48.42
N TYR A 311 -54.31 -13.86 -48.11
CA TYR A 311 -53.92 -15.26 -48.22
C TYR A 311 -53.38 -15.75 -46.89
N LYS A 312 -53.69 -17.02 -46.60
CA LYS A 312 -53.09 -17.75 -45.49
C LYS A 312 -51.72 -18.26 -45.93
N PHE A 313 -50.72 -18.17 -45.07
CA PHE A 313 -49.42 -18.76 -45.33
C PHE A 313 -49.46 -20.26 -45.04
N ASP A 314 -49.89 -21.02 -46.05
CA ASP A 314 -50.03 -22.48 -45.99
C ASP A 314 -49.68 -23.11 -47.35
N GLY A 315 -49.47 -24.43 -47.36
CA GLY A 315 -49.10 -25.19 -48.56
C GLY A 315 -47.70 -24.84 -49.09
N PRO A 316 -47.53 -24.52 -50.39
CA PRO A 316 -46.23 -24.29 -51.02
C PRO A 316 -45.62 -22.89 -50.75
N LEU A 317 -46.29 -22.02 -50.00
CA LEU A 317 -45.80 -20.69 -49.64
C LEU A 317 -44.78 -20.80 -48.49
N VAL A 318 -43.68 -20.05 -48.58
CA VAL A 318 -42.59 -20.17 -47.59
C VAL A 318 -41.82 -18.86 -47.43
N VAL A 319 -41.24 -18.63 -46.26
CA VAL A 319 -40.37 -17.52 -45.92
C VAL A 319 -39.37 -18.12 -44.94
N THR A 320 -38.12 -18.16 -45.36
CA THR A 320 -37.02 -18.78 -44.62
C THR A 320 -35.83 -17.85 -44.59
N SER A 321 -34.79 -18.22 -43.84
CA SER A 321 -33.52 -17.52 -43.89
C SER A 321 -32.80 -17.56 -45.24
N SER A 322 -33.18 -18.48 -46.14
CA SER A 322 -32.58 -18.68 -47.46
C SER A 322 -33.37 -18.09 -48.62
N GLY A 323 -34.63 -17.68 -48.42
CA GLY A 323 -35.51 -17.28 -49.51
C GLY A 323 -36.98 -17.25 -49.13
N PHE A 324 -37.84 -16.92 -50.09
CA PHE A 324 -39.28 -16.90 -49.91
C PHE A 324 -40.03 -17.37 -51.16
N SER A 325 -41.25 -17.85 -50.98
CA SER A 325 -42.26 -18.09 -52.00
C SER A 325 -43.57 -17.44 -51.56
N LEU A 326 -44.02 -16.43 -52.30
CA LEU A 326 -45.21 -15.65 -51.96
C LEU A 326 -46.24 -15.68 -53.10
N PRO A 327 -47.55 -15.64 -52.79
CA PRO A 327 -48.60 -15.67 -53.80
C PRO A 327 -48.71 -14.30 -54.46
N VAL A 328 -48.88 -14.30 -55.78
CA VAL A 328 -49.25 -13.13 -56.57
C VAL A 328 -50.57 -13.44 -57.30
N PRO A 329 -51.37 -12.42 -57.68
CA PRO A 329 -52.63 -12.63 -58.42
C PRO A 329 -52.45 -13.59 -59.61
N GLY A 330 -53.35 -14.56 -59.77
CA GLY A 330 -53.23 -15.63 -60.78
C GLY A 330 -53.22 -15.17 -62.23
N ASN A 331 -53.64 -13.92 -62.50
CA ASN A 331 -53.54 -13.29 -63.81
C ASN A 331 -52.17 -12.63 -64.07
N LEU A 332 -51.28 -12.58 -63.08
CA LEU A 332 -49.92 -12.04 -63.17
C LEU A 332 -48.91 -13.18 -63.26
N ILE A 333 -49.07 -14.09 -64.22
CA ILE A 333 -48.09 -15.13 -64.55
C ILE A 333 -46.92 -14.54 -65.33
N SER A 334 -45.71 -15.10 -65.17
CA SER A 334 -44.49 -14.62 -65.86
C SER A 334 -44.27 -13.11 -65.77
N THR A 335 -44.71 -12.50 -64.67
CA THR A 335 -44.72 -11.05 -64.45
C THR A 335 -43.55 -10.68 -63.53
N SER A 336 -42.85 -9.59 -63.86
CA SER A 336 -41.74 -9.07 -63.04
C SER A 336 -42.26 -8.27 -61.84
N PHE A 337 -41.69 -8.53 -60.67
CA PHE A 337 -41.92 -7.82 -59.42
C PHE A 337 -40.62 -7.25 -58.87
N PHE A 338 -40.67 -6.03 -58.34
CA PHE A 338 -39.65 -5.53 -57.43
C PHE A 338 -39.97 -5.99 -56.02
N TRP A 339 -38.96 -6.41 -55.26
CA TRP A 339 -39.16 -6.87 -53.88
C TRP A 339 -38.13 -6.29 -52.92
N TRP A 340 -38.55 -6.19 -51.65
CA TRP A 340 -37.75 -5.75 -50.51
C TRP A 340 -38.05 -6.69 -49.33
N ALA A 341 -37.01 -7.18 -48.66
CA ALA A 341 -37.12 -8.03 -47.49
C ALA A 341 -36.36 -7.39 -46.32
N TYR A 342 -36.98 -7.34 -45.14
CA TYR A 342 -36.44 -6.74 -43.92
C TYR A 342 -36.54 -7.75 -42.76
N ASP A 343 -35.48 -7.85 -41.96
CA ASP A 343 -35.45 -8.47 -40.63
C ASP A 343 -36.00 -7.48 -39.59
#